data_AF-A0A7V2SJ75-F1
#
_entry.id   AF-A0A7V2SJ75-F1
#
_cell.length_a   1.000
_cell.length_b   1.000
_cell.length_c   1.000
_cell.angle_alpha   90.00
_cell.angle_beta   90.00
_cell.angle_gamma   90.00
#
_symmetry.space_group_name_H-M   'P 1'
#
loop_
_entity.id
_entity.type
_entity.pdbx_description
1 polymer ?
#
loop_
_entity_poly.entity_id
_entity_poly.type
_entity_poly.pdbx_seq_one_letter_code
_entity_poly.pdbx_strand_id
1 'polypeptide(L)'
;MPLSRLNDEQRRAATAPPGHNLIIASAGTGKTSTIVGRIAHLLHWGVSPEKILLLTFTNKAAGEMIQRLKEHFPARTVDRIEAGTFHAVCYRWLKERLPQATLKQPGELKTLFRSIY
;
A
#
# COMPACT_ATOMS: atom_id res chain seq x y z
N MET A 1 13.11 -10.40 -11.51
CA MET A 1 12.90 -9.07 -10.89
C MET A 1 11.53 -8.57 -11.31
N PRO A 2 10.71 -7.92 -10.46
CA PRO A 2 9.35 -7.51 -10.83
C PRO A 2 9.24 -6.74 -12.14
N LEU A 3 10.25 -5.93 -12.47
CA LEU A 3 10.31 -5.15 -13.70
C LEU A 3 10.53 -6.01 -14.97
N SER A 4 11.08 -7.22 -14.87
CA SER A 4 11.43 -8.03 -16.07
C SER A 4 10.22 -8.62 -16.78
N ARG A 5 9.04 -8.62 -16.14
CA ARG A 5 7.78 -9.15 -16.69
C ARG A 5 6.81 -8.05 -17.15
N LEU A 6 7.22 -6.79 -17.07
CA LEU A 6 6.38 -5.64 -17.45
C LEU A 6 6.53 -5.35 -18.95
N ASN A 7 5.42 -5.02 -19.60
CA ASN A 7 5.45 -4.42 -20.93
C ASN A 7 6.00 -2.98 -20.88
N ASP A 8 6.19 -2.35 -22.03
CA ASP A 8 6.83 -1.03 -22.10
C ASP A 8 6.05 0.07 -21.38
N GLU A 9 4.72 0.06 -21.43
CA GLU A 9 3.88 1.04 -20.74
C GLU A 9 3.96 0.88 -19.22
N GLN A 10 3.83 -0.34 -18.74
CA GLN A 10 3.94 -0.69 -17.33
C GLN A 10 5.34 -0.39 -16.80
N ARG A 11 6.39 -0.67 -17.60
CA ARG A 11 7.78 -0.34 -17.26
C ARG A 11 7.97 1.16 -17.14
N ARG A 12 7.52 1.95 -18.13
CA ARG A 12 7.56 3.42 -18.07
C ARG A 12 6.85 3.96 -16.82
N ALA A 13 5.69 3.42 -16.49
CA ALA A 13 4.95 3.81 -15.29
C ALA A 13 5.67 3.42 -13.99
N ALA A 14 6.27 2.22 -13.93
CA ALA A 14 7.04 1.76 -12.77
C ALA A 14 8.35 2.53 -12.57
N THR A 15 8.99 3.00 -13.64
CA THR A 15 10.29 3.70 -13.60
C THR A 15 10.16 5.21 -13.78
N ALA A 16 8.96 5.78 -13.66
CA ALA A 16 8.75 7.21 -13.76
C ALA A 16 9.61 8.00 -12.74
N PRO A 17 10.07 9.22 -13.06
CA PRO A 17 10.82 10.04 -12.12
C PRO A 17 10.00 10.36 -10.85
N PRO A 18 10.64 10.87 -9.77
CA PRO A 18 9.92 11.35 -8.60
C PRO A 18 8.87 12.39 -8.96
N GLY A 19 7.69 12.31 -8.34
CA GLY A 19 6.56 13.18 -8.61
C GLY A 19 5.23 12.42 -8.67
N HIS A 20 4.16 13.12 -9.04
CA HIS A 20 2.84 12.53 -9.23
C HIS A 20 2.81 11.74 -10.54
N ASN A 21 2.31 10.50 -10.49
CA ASN A 21 2.18 9.64 -11.65
C ASN A 21 0.79 8.99 -11.66
N LEU A 22 -0.12 9.50 -12.49
CA LEU A 22 -1.48 8.98 -12.66
C LEU A 22 -1.50 7.93 -13.77
N ILE A 23 -1.86 6.70 -13.43
CA ILE A 23 -1.92 5.57 -14.37
C ILE A 23 -3.38 5.25 -14.65
N ILE A 24 -3.82 5.45 -15.89
CA ILE A 24 -5.15 5.06 -16.36
C ILE A 24 -5.08 3.61 -16.86
N ALA A 25 -5.86 2.71 -16.27
CA ALA A 25 -5.73 1.28 -16.54
C ALA A 25 -7.06 0.52 -16.41
N SER A 26 -7.49 -0.08 -17.53
CA SER A 26 -8.67 -0.96 -17.59
C SER A 26 -8.51 -2.24 -16.75
N ALA A 27 -9.59 -3.00 -16.57
CA ALA A 27 -9.50 -4.33 -15.95
C ALA A 27 -8.52 -5.23 -16.70
N GLY A 28 -7.79 -6.10 -15.99
CA GLY A 28 -6.86 -7.05 -16.59
C GLY A 28 -5.52 -6.51 -17.11
N THR A 29 -5.29 -5.19 -17.15
CA THR A 29 -4.08 -4.59 -17.76
C THR A 29 -2.81 -4.62 -16.88
N GLY A 30 -2.82 -5.38 -15.78
CA GLY A 30 -1.63 -5.56 -14.93
C GLY A 30 -1.34 -4.44 -13.93
N LYS A 31 -2.34 -3.64 -13.52
CA LYS A 31 -2.22 -2.60 -12.46
C LYS A 31 -1.37 -3.02 -11.25
N THR A 32 -1.68 -4.19 -10.70
CA THR A 32 -0.95 -4.79 -9.56
C THR A 32 0.53 -4.99 -9.87
N SER A 33 0.84 -5.56 -11.05
CA SER A 33 2.22 -5.78 -11.48
C SER A 33 2.98 -4.47 -11.67
N THR A 34 2.33 -3.43 -12.21
CA THR A 34 2.90 -2.09 -12.33
C THR A 34 3.24 -1.48 -10.97
N ILE A 35 2.33 -1.55 -9.98
CA ILE A 35 2.56 -1.03 -8.63
C ILE A 35 3.70 -1.79 -7.93
N VAL A 36 3.71 -3.12 -8.00
CA VAL A 36 4.80 -3.95 -7.45
C VAL A 36 6.13 -3.60 -8.13
N GLY A 37 6.12 -3.41 -9.45
CA GLY A 37 7.26 -2.94 -10.23
C GLY A 37 7.76 -1.58 -9.77
N ARG A 38 6.85 -0.63 -9.48
CA ARG A 38 7.20 0.69 -8.95
C ARG A 38 7.91 0.60 -7.62
N ILE A 39 7.37 -0.18 -6.67
CA ILE A 39 7.99 -0.37 -5.36
C ILE A 39 9.37 -1.02 -5.51
N ALA A 40 9.48 -2.05 -6.35
CA ALA A 40 10.75 -2.72 -6.63
C ALA A 40 11.80 -1.77 -7.23
N HIS A 41 11.38 -0.87 -8.12
CA HIS A 41 12.24 0.16 -8.69
C HIS A 41 12.75 1.14 -7.62
N LEU A 42 11.86 1.64 -6.75
CA LEU A 42 12.22 2.54 -5.66
C LEU A 42 13.22 1.90 -4.69
N LEU A 43 12.99 0.64 -4.31
CA LEU A 43 13.92 -0.12 -3.46
C LEU A 43 15.30 -0.28 -4.11
N HIS A 44 15.34 -0.58 -5.42
CA HIS A 44 16.59 -0.71 -6.15
C HIS A 44 17.35 0.62 -6.27
N TRP A 45 16.62 1.73 -6.36
CA TRP A 45 17.17 3.10 -6.34
C TRP A 45 17.58 3.59 -4.93
N GLY A 46 17.52 2.72 -3.92
CA GLY A 46 18.00 3.04 -2.57
C GLY A 46 16.99 3.81 -1.70
N VAL A 47 15.71 3.90 -2.11
CA VAL A 47 14.67 4.46 -1.24
C VAL A 47 14.48 3.55 -0.03
N SER A 48 14.58 4.12 1.17
CA SER A 48 14.35 3.38 2.41
C SER A 48 12.93 2.80 2.42
N PRO A 49 12.74 1.51 2.76
CA PRO A 49 11.42 0.87 2.78
C PRO A 49 10.36 1.63 3.60
N GLU A 50 10.74 2.24 4.73
CA GLU A 50 9.83 3.00 5.60
C GLU A 50 9.32 4.29 4.96
N LYS A 51 9.94 4.74 3.87
CA LYS A 51 9.47 5.89 3.07
C LYS A 51 8.47 5.47 1.99
N ILE A 52 8.13 4.19 1.91
CA ILE A 52 7.17 3.64 0.94
C ILE A 52 5.89 3.27 1.68
N LEU A 53 4.76 3.81 1.19
CA LEU A 53 3.42 3.49 1.67
C LEU A 53 2.61 2.86 0.53
N LEU A 54 2.09 1.65 0.75
CA LEU A 54 1.19 0.95 -0.17
C LEU A 54 -0.24 0.94 0.38
N LEU A 55 -1.15 1.64 -0.31
CA LEU A 55 -2.57 1.70 0.04
C LEU A 55 -3.44 0.95 -0.97
N THR A 56 -4.39 0.17 -0.47
CA THR A 56 -5.39 -0.54 -1.27
C THR A 56 -6.80 -0.40 -0.67
N PHE A 57 -7.82 -0.85 -1.40
CA PHE A 57 -9.19 -0.94 -0.88
C PHE A 57 -9.47 -2.26 -0.13
N THR A 58 -8.69 -3.32 -0.39
CA THR A 58 -8.90 -4.64 0.23
C THR A 58 -7.62 -5.16 0.85
N ASN A 59 -7.76 -5.84 2.00
CA ASN A 59 -6.65 -6.50 2.69
C ASN A 59 -5.96 -7.53 1.79
N LYS A 60 -6.76 -8.28 1.00
CA LYS A 60 -6.26 -9.28 0.05
C LYS A 60 -5.31 -8.64 -0.98
N ALA A 61 -5.68 -7.52 -1.58
CA ALA A 61 -4.83 -6.85 -2.57
C ALA A 61 -3.50 -6.36 -1.97
N ALA A 62 -3.53 -5.78 -0.76
CA ALA A 62 -2.31 -5.35 -0.08
C ALA A 62 -1.39 -6.55 0.23
N GLY A 63 -1.96 -7.62 0.79
CA GLY A 63 -1.22 -8.84 1.12
C GLY A 63 -0.61 -9.51 -0.10
N GLU A 64 -1.36 -9.63 -1.20
CA GLU A 64 -0.84 -10.20 -2.46
C GLU A 64 0.32 -9.38 -3.04
N MET A 65 0.23 -8.04 -3.03
CA MET A 65 1.32 -7.19 -3.52
C MET A 65 2.58 -7.30 -2.66
N ILE A 66 2.43 -7.36 -1.33
CA ILE A 66 3.54 -7.57 -0.40
C ILE A 66 4.17 -8.94 -0.62
N GLN A 67 3.37 -9.99 -0.81
CA GLN A 67 3.89 -11.33 -1.07
C GLN A 67 4.72 -11.39 -2.35
N ARG A 68 4.25 -10.74 -3.43
CA ARG A 68 5.02 -10.63 -4.69
C ARG A 68 6.34 -9.88 -4.52
N LEU A 69 6.42 -8.90 -3.61
CA LEU A 69 7.69 -8.25 -3.29
C LEU A 69 8.63 -9.19 -2.54
N LYS A 70 8.10 -10.00 -1.60
CA LYS A 70 8.89 -10.99 -0.84
C LYS A 70 9.49 -12.10 -1.71
N GLU A 71 8.92 -12.37 -2.88
CA GLU A 71 9.51 -13.28 -3.88
C GLU A 71 10.83 -12.77 -4.48
N HIS A 72 11.13 -11.47 -4.33
CA HIS A 72 12.27 -10.83 -4.99
C HIS A 72 13.18 -10.03 -4.04
N PHE A 73 12.73 -9.75 -2.83
CA PHE A 73 13.47 -8.99 -1.82
C PHE A 73 13.45 -9.73 -0.47
N PRO A 74 14.49 -9.59 0.37
CA PRO A 74 14.49 -10.18 1.70
C PRO A 74 13.27 -9.74 2.51
N ALA A 75 12.62 -10.68 3.20
CA ALA A 75 11.42 -10.40 4.01
C ALA A 75 11.63 -9.22 4.97
N ARG A 76 12.77 -9.19 5.67
CA ARG A 76 13.18 -8.09 6.57
C ARG A 76 13.17 -6.70 5.93
N THR A 77 13.36 -6.61 4.61
CA THR A 77 13.31 -5.35 3.85
C THR A 77 11.87 -5.00 3.51
N VAL A 78 11.09 -5.97 3.04
CA VAL A 78 9.69 -5.76 2.64
C VAL A 78 8.79 -5.48 3.84
N ASP A 79 9.04 -6.12 4.98
CA ASP A 79 8.26 -5.96 6.22
C ASP A 79 8.39 -4.55 6.83
N ARG A 80 9.37 -3.75 6.37
CA ARG A 80 9.54 -2.34 6.75
C ARG A 80 8.70 -1.38 5.88
N ILE A 81 8.04 -1.88 4.83
CA ILE A 81 7.13 -1.09 4.00
C ILE A 81 5.78 -1.02 4.70
N GLU A 82 5.28 0.19 4.93
CA GLU A 82 3.92 0.36 5.46
C GLU A 82 2.92 -0.02 4.36
N ALA A 83 2.08 -1.02 4.63
CA ALA A 83 1.10 -1.49 3.66
C ALA A 83 -0.24 -1.86 4.32
N GLY A 84 -1.33 -1.64 3.58
CA GLY A 84 -2.65 -2.05 4.02
C GLY A 84 -3.77 -1.33 3.31
N THR A 85 -4.97 -1.49 3.86
CA THR A 85 -6.09 -0.66 3.43
C THR A 85 -5.97 0.75 3.99
N PHE A 86 -6.62 1.72 3.34
CA PHE A 86 -6.77 3.07 3.88
C PHE A 86 -7.20 3.07 5.35
N HIS A 87 -8.24 2.30 5.68
CA HIS A 87 -8.74 2.20 7.06
C HIS A 87 -7.70 1.62 8.03
N ALA A 88 -7.02 0.53 7.66
CA ALA A 88 -6.06 -0.12 8.54
C ALA A 88 -4.83 0.76 8.83
N VAL A 89 -4.29 1.42 7.79
CA VAL A 89 -3.15 2.34 7.93
C VAL A 89 -3.55 3.55 8.78
N CYS A 90 -4.67 4.22 8.46
CA CYS A 90 -5.13 5.36 9.23
C CYS A 90 -5.39 5.00 10.70
N TYR A 91 -5.98 3.83 10.97
CA TYR A 91 -6.21 3.37 12.35
C TYR A 91 -4.90 3.15 13.12
N ARG A 92 -3.87 2.54 12.49
CA ARG A 92 -2.54 2.40 13.10
C ARG A 92 -1.92 3.76 13.43
N TRP A 93 -1.94 4.69 12.47
CA TRP A 93 -1.40 6.03 12.68
C TRP A 93 -2.15 6.81 13.77
N LEU A 94 -3.48 6.70 13.83
CA LEU A 94 -4.26 7.33 14.90
C LEU A 94 -3.86 6.78 16.26
N LYS A 95 -3.73 5.46 16.40
CA LYS A 95 -3.28 4.85 17.66
C LYS A 95 -1.86 5.25 18.06
N GLU A 96 -0.94 5.31 17.09
CA GLU A 96 0.46 5.65 17.33
C GLU A 96 0.65 7.13 17.66
N ARG A 97 0.00 8.01 16.91
CA ARG A 97 0.22 9.47 16.99
C ARG A 97 -0.71 10.18 17.94
N LEU A 98 -1.88 9.60 18.22
CA LEU A 98 -2.89 10.14 19.13
C LEU A 98 -3.29 9.05 20.15
N PRO A 99 -2.37 8.60 21.02
CA PRO A 99 -2.67 7.52 21.98
C PRO A 99 -3.76 7.90 22.98
N GLN A 100 -3.98 9.21 23.18
CA GLN A 100 -5.05 9.75 24.05
C GLN A 100 -6.41 9.84 23.35
N ALA A 101 -6.47 9.63 22.03
CA ALA A 101 -7.73 9.67 21.31
C ALA A 101 -8.52 8.40 21.56
N THR A 102 -9.71 8.55 22.16
CA THR A 102 -10.66 7.46 22.32
C THR A 102 -11.29 7.12 20.97
N LEU A 103 -10.77 6.07 20.33
CA LEU A 103 -11.37 5.51 19.11
C LEU A 103 -12.52 4.59 19.52
N LYS A 104 -13.75 5.13 19.51
CA LYS A 104 -14.96 4.32 19.77
C LYS A 104 -15.05 3.20 18.74
N GLN A 105 -15.22 1.98 19.22
CA GLN A 105 -15.39 0.82 18.36
C GLN A 105 -16.72 0.92 17.58
N PRO A 106 -16.83 0.31 16.40
CA PRO A 106 -18.08 0.30 15.64
C PRO A 106 -19.30 -0.17 16.46
N GLY A 107 -19.10 -1.11 17.40
CA GLY A 107 -20.13 -1.54 18.35
C GLY A 107 -20.58 -0.44 19.32
N GLU A 108 -19.65 0.38 19.80
CA GLU A 108 -19.92 1.50 20.72
C GLU A 108 -20.55 2.70 20.00
N LEU A 109 -20.24 2.88 18.71
CA LEU A 109 -20.91 3.88 17.87
C LEU A 109 -22.39 3.55 17.66
N LYS A 110 -22.77 2.27 17.57
CA LYS A 110 -24.19 1.86 17.52
C LYS A 110 -24.95 2.30 18.78
N THR A 111 -24.35 2.17 19.96
CA THR A 111 -24.94 2.63 21.22
C THR A 111 -25.08 4.15 21.26
N LEU A 112 -24.07 4.88 20.79
CA LEU A 112 -24.12 6.35 20.69
C LEU A 112 -25.20 6.84 19.73
N PHE A 113 -25.37 6.19 18.57
CA PHE A 113 -26.42 6.57 17.62
C PHE A 113 -27.83 6.18 18.08
N ARG A 114 -27.97 5.13 18.90
CA ARG A 114 -29.24 4.76 19.54
C ARG A 114 -29.69 5.71 20.66
N SER A 115 -28.81 6.57 21.18
CA SER A 115 -29.17 7.56 22.20
C SER A 115 -29.46 8.95 21.61
N ILE A 116 -29.26 9.14 20.31
CA ILE A 116 -29.47 10.40 19.58
C ILE A 116 -30.80 10.37 18.80
N TYR A 117 -31.35 9.19 18.57
CA TYR A 117 -32.68 8.92 18.00
C TYR A 117 -33.48 8.07 18.98
#